data_AF-A0A977LC07-F1
#
_entry.id   AF-A0A977LC07-F1
#
_cell.length_a   1.000
_cell.length_b   1.000
_cell.length_c   1.000
_cell.angle_alpha   90.00
_cell.angle_beta   90.00
_cell.angle_gamma   90.00
#
_symmetry.space_group_name_H-M   'P 1'
#
loop_
_entity.id
_entity.type
_entity.pdbx_description
1 polymer ?
#
loop_
_entity_poly.entity_id
_entity_poly.type
_entity_poly.pdbx_seq_one_letter_code
_entity_poly.pdbx_strand_id
1 'polypeptide(L)'
;MYGRVDVRAKLPSGAGTWPAIWMLGKNINEPGGFFSNQFGTVSWPACGEIDIMEHWGNNPNVIHGSIHTHSSFRKHHQHANKNTLSGQQHLLCLFYRMGRN
;
A
#
# COMPACT_ATOMS: atom_id res chain seq x y z
N MET A 1 -16.46 -0.49 5.50
CA MET A 1 -16.04 0.89 5.83
C MET A 1 -15.44 1.52 4.59
N TYR A 2 -15.58 2.82 4.42
CA TYR A 2 -15.06 3.58 3.27
C TYR A 2 -14.27 4.78 3.78
N GLY A 3 -13.38 5.31 2.96
CA GLY A 3 -12.55 6.43 3.37
C GLY A 3 -11.66 6.95 2.26
N ARG A 4 -11.04 8.09 2.56
CA ARG A 4 -9.99 8.71 1.77
C ARG A 4 -8.74 8.80 2.64
N VAL A 5 -7.61 8.43 2.07
CA VAL A 5 -6.30 8.54 2.73
C VAL A 5 -5.41 9.38 1.83
N ASP A 6 -4.94 10.51 2.37
CA ASP A 6 -3.99 11.41 1.71
C ASP A 6 -2.68 11.39 2.48
N VAL A 7 -1.58 11.07 1.81
CA VAL A 7 -0.24 11.01 2.40
C VAL A 7 0.71 11.88 1.61
N ARG A 8 1.41 12.80 2.27
CA ARG A 8 2.51 13.57 1.68
C ARG A 8 3.82 13.04 2.23
N ALA A 9 4.66 12.49 1.36
CA ALA A 9 5.91 11.85 1.77
C ALA A 9 7.07 12.21 0.81
N LYS A 10 8.30 12.17 1.34
CA LYS A 10 9.53 12.16 0.53
C LYS A 10 10.09 10.75 0.54
N LEU A 11 10.25 10.16 -0.64
CA LEU A 11 10.74 8.79 -0.74
C LEU A 11 12.26 8.74 -0.56
N PRO A 12 12.79 7.72 0.13
CA PRO A 12 14.22 7.50 0.23
C PRO A 12 14.86 7.33 -1.16
N SER A 13 16.16 7.59 -1.22
CA SER A 13 16.98 7.38 -2.42
C SER A 13 18.03 6.33 -2.20
N GLY A 14 18.36 5.61 -3.26
CA GLY A 14 19.37 4.56 -3.26
C GLY A 14 18.80 3.20 -3.64
N ALA A 15 19.66 2.39 -4.27
CA ALA A 15 19.36 1.02 -4.62
C ALA A 15 19.05 0.18 -3.37
N GLY A 16 18.14 -0.77 -3.50
CA GLY A 16 17.71 -1.65 -2.40
C GLY A 16 16.68 -1.06 -1.44
N THR A 17 16.27 0.22 -1.62
CA THR A 17 15.14 0.79 -0.87
C THR A 17 13.81 0.27 -1.40
N TRP A 18 12.88 -0.01 -0.48
CA TRP A 18 11.49 -0.38 -0.77
C TRP A 18 10.54 0.29 0.23
N PRO A 19 10.30 1.61 0.11
CA PRO A 19 9.29 2.28 0.93
C PRO A 19 7.89 1.84 0.51
N ALA A 20 7.01 1.66 1.49
CA ALA A 20 5.62 1.30 1.28
C ALA A 20 4.67 2.17 2.13
N ILE A 21 3.54 2.54 1.55
CA ILE A 21 2.36 3.06 2.25
C ILE A 21 1.24 2.09 1.94
N TRP A 22 0.74 1.40 2.96
CA TRP A 22 -0.15 0.26 2.81
C TRP A 22 -1.13 0.19 3.97
N MET A 23 -2.16 -0.62 3.81
CA MET A 23 -3.19 -0.84 4.82
C MET A 23 -3.55 -2.33 4.87
N LEU A 24 -3.79 -2.83 6.08
CA LEU A 24 -4.31 -4.17 6.34
C LEU A 24 -5.72 -4.13 6.92
N GLY A 25 -6.47 -5.21 6.71
CA GLY A 25 -7.72 -5.44 7.42
C GLY A 25 -7.52 -5.41 8.93
N LYS A 26 -8.40 -4.70 9.66
CA LYS A 26 -8.35 -4.59 11.13
C LYS A 26 -8.37 -5.95 11.85
N ASN A 27 -8.93 -6.97 11.20
CA ASN A 27 -9.03 -8.34 11.69
C ASN A 27 -7.77 -9.17 11.43
N ILE A 28 -6.68 -8.57 10.94
CA ILE A 28 -5.43 -9.29 10.73
C ILE A 28 -4.89 -9.86 12.05
N ASN A 29 -4.52 -11.13 12.03
CA ASN A 29 -3.75 -11.76 13.08
C ASN A 29 -2.24 -11.62 12.79
N GLU A 30 -1.71 -10.42 13.03
CA GLU A 30 -0.28 -10.10 12.90
C GLU A 30 0.36 -10.02 14.29
N PRO A 31 1.40 -10.80 14.59
CA PRO A 31 2.12 -10.68 15.87
C PRO A 31 2.67 -9.25 16.06
N GLY A 32 2.34 -8.62 17.20
CA GLY A 32 2.74 -7.25 17.50
C GLY A 32 1.88 -6.15 16.87
N GLY A 33 0.91 -6.50 16.02
CA GLY A 33 -0.04 -5.54 15.46
C GLY A 33 -0.94 -4.92 16.53
N PHE A 34 -1.14 -3.60 16.48
CA PHE A 34 -1.85 -2.83 17.50
C PHE A 34 -3.25 -3.38 17.84
N PHE A 35 -3.99 -3.82 16.81
CA PHE A 35 -5.35 -4.35 16.96
C PHE A 35 -5.41 -5.88 17.08
N SER A 36 -4.29 -6.58 16.91
CA SER A 36 -4.24 -8.04 16.73
C SER A 36 -4.81 -8.80 17.94
N ASN A 37 -4.45 -8.40 19.16
CA ASN A 37 -4.95 -9.03 20.39
C ASN A 37 -6.45 -8.82 20.63
N GLN A 38 -7.07 -7.81 20.00
CA GLN A 38 -8.48 -7.47 20.21
C GLN A 38 -9.38 -7.94 19.06
N PHE A 39 -8.87 -7.93 17.82
CA PHE A 39 -9.67 -8.18 16.61
C PHE A 39 -9.06 -9.23 15.68
N GLY A 40 -7.83 -9.69 15.96
CA GLY A 40 -7.08 -10.61 15.11
C GLY A 40 -7.77 -11.97 15.00
N THR A 41 -8.24 -12.29 13.80
CA THR A 41 -8.99 -13.52 13.50
C THR A 41 -8.61 -14.14 12.17
N VAL A 42 -7.98 -13.37 11.27
CA VAL A 42 -7.70 -13.79 9.89
C VAL A 42 -6.24 -13.51 9.55
N SER A 43 -5.53 -14.48 8.97
CA SER A 43 -4.17 -14.27 8.48
C SER A 43 -4.16 -13.65 7.08
N TRP A 44 -3.07 -12.97 6.74
CA TRP A 44 -2.82 -12.52 5.36
C TRP A 44 -2.77 -13.71 4.38
N PRO A 45 -3.25 -13.58 3.12
CA PRO A 45 -3.84 -12.39 2.48
C PRO A 45 -5.35 -12.27 2.69
N ALA A 46 -5.96 -13.15 3.48
CA ALA A 46 -7.41 -13.20 3.64
C ALA A 46 -7.99 -11.98 4.37
N CYS A 47 -7.20 -11.30 5.20
CA CYS A 47 -7.58 -10.04 5.84
C CYS A 47 -7.72 -8.87 4.85
N GLY A 48 -7.16 -9.01 3.64
CA GLY A 48 -7.05 -7.94 2.66
C GLY A 48 -5.87 -7.01 2.93
N GLU A 49 -5.28 -6.52 1.85
CA GLU A 49 -4.21 -5.52 1.82
C GLU A 49 -4.45 -4.55 0.66
N ILE A 50 -4.15 -3.28 0.89
CA ILE A 50 -4.12 -2.26 -0.14
C ILE A 50 -2.78 -1.54 -0.05
N ASP A 51 -1.96 -1.70 -1.08
CA ASP A 51 -0.73 -0.94 -1.25
C ASP A 51 -1.05 0.34 -2.01
N ILE A 52 -1.07 1.45 -1.29
CA ILE A 52 -1.29 2.79 -1.86
C ILE A 52 -0.08 3.20 -2.70
N MET A 53 1.11 2.85 -2.21
CA MET A 53 2.37 3.14 -2.87
C MET A 53 3.42 2.15 -2.41
N GLU A 54 4.03 1.47 -3.37
CA GLU A 54 5.33 0.83 -3.23
C GLU A 54 6.27 1.43 -4.28
N HIS A 55 7.55 1.57 -3.93
CA HIS A 55 8.57 2.09 -4.81
C HIS A 55 9.81 1.23 -4.71
N TRP A 56 10.43 0.92 -5.85
CA TRP A 56 11.69 0.21 -5.86
C TRP A 56 12.81 1.19 -6.18
N GLY A 57 13.82 1.28 -5.31
CA GLY A 57 14.97 2.16 -5.51
C GLY A 57 15.72 1.98 -6.84
N ASN A 58 15.58 0.82 -7.50
CA ASN A 58 16.18 0.53 -8.80
C ASN A 58 15.34 1.03 -9.99
N ASN A 59 14.09 1.46 -9.76
CA ASN A 59 13.23 2.07 -10.77
C ASN A 59 12.59 3.35 -10.20
N PRO A 60 13.38 4.43 -10.05
CA PRO A 60 13.01 5.59 -9.25
C PRO A 60 11.83 6.40 -9.80
N ASN A 61 11.34 6.08 -11.00
CA ASN A 61 10.28 6.79 -11.70
C ASN A 61 8.93 6.04 -11.66
N VAL A 62 8.87 4.88 -10.99
CA VAL A 62 7.66 4.04 -10.97
C VAL A 62 7.16 3.88 -9.55
N ILE A 63 5.86 4.12 -9.37
CA ILE A 63 5.11 3.70 -8.18
C ILE A 63 4.24 2.51 -8.56
N HIS A 64 4.21 1.55 -7.67
CA HIS A 64 3.34 0.39 -7.73
C HIS A 64 2.22 0.56 -6.71
N GLY A 65 1.02 0.12 -7.06
CA GLY A 65 -0.08 -0.06 -6.11
C GLY A 65 -0.72 -1.41 -6.33
N SER A 66 -1.10 -2.09 -5.26
CA SER A 66 -1.63 -3.46 -5.29
C SER A 66 -2.84 -3.60 -4.41
N ILE A 67 -3.62 -4.63 -4.71
CA ILE A 67 -4.66 -5.11 -3.80
C ILE A 67 -4.46 -6.62 -3.64
N HIS A 68 -4.17 -7.05 -2.40
CA HIS A 68 -4.09 -8.46 -2.07
C HIS A 68 -5.35 -8.89 -1.34
N THR A 69 -5.97 -9.96 -1.84
CA THR A 69 -7.11 -10.61 -1.19
C THR A 69 -6.92 -12.12 -1.28
N HIS A 70 -7.78 -12.90 -0.62
CA HIS A 70 -7.77 -14.36 -0.72
C HIS A 70 -7.82 -14.88 -2.17
N SER A 71 -8.51 -14.17 -3.08
CA SER A 71 -8.64 -14.57 -4.49
C SER A 71 -7.68 -13.85 -5.44
N SER A 72 -6.90 -12.87 -4.96
CA SER A 72 -6.08 -12.00 -5.80
C SER A 72 -4.78 -11.55 -5.13
N PHE A 73 -3.98 -12.49 -4.63
CA PHE A 73 -2.74 -12.22 -3.89
C PHE A 73 -1.57 -11.64 -4.71
N ARG A 74 -1.73 -11.32 -6.01
CA ARG A 74 -0.67 -10.78 -6.91
C ARG A 74 -1.16 -9.73 -7.92
N LYS A 75 -2.28 -9.04 -7.67
CA LYS A 75 -2.76 -8.02 -8.61
C LYS A 75 -2.07 -6.69 -8.34
N HIS A 76 -1.10 -6.36 -9.18
CA HIS A 76 -0.37 -5.09 -9.15
C HIS A 76 -0.79 -4.20 -10.32
N HIS A 77 -0.99 -2.93 -10.04
CA HIS A 77 -1.13 -1.87 -11.01
C HIS A 77 0.09 -0.94 -10.88
N GLN A 78 0.68 -0.56 -12.00
CA GLN A 78 1.87 0.30 -12.02
C GLN A 78 1.49 1.66 -12.61
N HIS A 79 1.93 2.73 -11.97
CA HIS A 79 1.87 4.07 -12.51
C HIS A 79 3.30 4.62 -12.61
N ALA A 80 3.78 4.75 -13.85
CA ALA A 80 5.04 5.42 -14.13
C ALA A 80 4.81 6.94 -14.14
N ASN A 81 5.56 7.65 -13.31
CA ASN A 81 5.65 9.10 -13.40
C ASN A 81 6.86 9.46 -14.28
N LYS A 82 6.75 10.52 -15.10
CA LYS A 82 7.86 10.95 -15.98
C LYS A 82 9.00 11.65 -15.22
N ASN A 83 8.82 11.95 -13.93
CA ASN A 83 9.81 12.60 -13.07
C ASN A 83 10.38 11.64 -12.02
N THR A 84 11.64 11.85 -11.63
CA THR A 84 12.30 11.14 -10.53
C THR A 84 11.55 11.33 -9.22
N LEU A 85 10.95 10.24 -8.71
CA LEU A 85 10.16 10.25 -7.47
C LEU A 85 11.05 10.22 -6.22
N SER A 86 12.25 9.67 -6.38
CA SER A 86 13.21 9.54 -5.30
C SER A 86 13.79 10.89 -4.90
N GLY A 87 13.82 11.19 -3.60
CA GLY A 87 14.38 12.44 -3.08
C GLY A 87 13.47 13.68 -3.20
N GLN A 88 12.30 13.56 -3.84
CA GLN A 88 11.30 14.62 -3.97
C GLN A 88 10.10 14.38 -3.05
N GLN A 89 9.33 15.44 -2.73
CA GLN A 89 8.07 15.29 -2.00
C GLN A 89 6.92 15.01 -2.95
N HIS A 90 6.11 14.00 -2.65
CA HIS A 90 4.96 13.60 -3.43
C HIS A 90 3.71 13.57 -2.55
N LEU A 91 2.58 14.00 -3.10
CA LEU A 91 1.26 13.78 -2.52
C LEU A 91 0.67 12.53 -3.16
N LEU A 92 0.43 11.51 -2.34
CA LEU A 92 -0.20 10.25 -2.69
C LEU A 92 -1.60 10.24 -2.11
N CYS A 93 -2.59 9.87 -2.92
CA CYS A 93 -3.99 9.92 -2.53
C CYS A 93 -4.66 8.61 -2.95
N LEU A 94 -5.30 7.94 -1.99
CA LEU A 94 -6.18 6.80 -2.26
C LEU A 94 -7.63 7.18 -1.91
N PHE A 95 -8.51 7.00 -2.88
CA PHE A 95 -9.96 6.99 -2.67
C PHE A 95 -10.45 5.55 -2.65
N TYR A 96 -10.91 5.06 -1.49
CA TYR A 96 -11.54 3.74 -1.41
C TYR A 96 -13.06 3.89 -1.35
N ARG A 97 -13.71 3.51 -2.46
CA ARG A 97 -15.18 3.52 -2.63
C ARG A 97 -15.59 2.20 -3.28
N MET A 98 -16.58 1.49 -2.71
CA MET A 98 -17.22 0.38 -3.42
C MET A 98 -17.93 0.91 -4.67
N GLY A 99 -17.67 0.27 -5.82
CA GLY A 99 -18.43 0.51 -7.04
C GLY A 99 -19.92 0.32 -6.76
N ARG A 100 -20.75 1.24 -7.27
CA ARG A 100 -22.20 1.03 -7.24
C ARG A 100 -22.48 -0.21 -8.09
N ASN A 101 -23.20 -1.19 -7.54
CA ASN A 101 -23.97 -2.10 -8.36
C ASN A 101 -25.02 -1.30 -9.15
#